data_AF-A0A661C8L6-F1
#
_entry.id   AF-A0A661C8L6-F1
#
_cell.length_a   1.000
_cell.length_b   1.000
_cell.length_c   1.000
_cell.angle_alpha   90.00
_cell.angle_beta   90.00
_cell.angle_gamma   90.00
#
_symmetry.space_group_name_H-M   'P 1'
#
loop_
_entity.id
_entity.type
_entity.pdbx_description
1 polymer ?
#
loop_
_entity_poly.entity_id
_entity_poly.type
_entity_poly.pdbx_seq_one_letter_code
_entity_poly.pdbx_strand_id
1 'polypeptide(L)'
;MIVYDVEQRTREWHALRHGVVTASDAHKLQTTAKFNTFKYQILAQVLTDLPENIEDGFQNDAMLRGELLEPVAAKAYAEKTGLDVFGTGFCKSDETPYAGCSPDLIIGTKGLGEMKIPNTETHMRYMDGKIPPDIKAQMQFQMLVFEGEREWCDFISFDNRLKAKNMHLHVQRFERDDDVIAQFKEALAKLDDFIEDFIYSRA
;
A
#
# COMPACT_ATOMS: atom_id res chain seq x y z
N MET A 1 -10.62 1.65 -12.52
CA MET A 1 -10.45 1.86 -11.07
C MET A 1 -11.48 2.84 -10.50
N ILE A 2 -11.90 2.64 -9.25
CA ILE A 2 -12.74 3.58 -8.47
C ILE A 2 -11.90 4.26 -7.38
N VAL A 3 -11.92 5.59 -7.34
CA VAL A 3 -11.28 6.41 -6.30
C VAL A 3 -12.34 6.89 -5.30
N TYR A 4 -12.11 6.63 -4.03
CA TYR A 4 -12.92 7.10 -2.92
C TYR A 4 -12.17 8.23 -2.22
N ASP A 5 -12.69 9.45 -2.35
CA ASP A 5 -12.17 10.65 -1.68
C ASP A 5 -12.60 10.65 -0.20
N VAL A 6 -11.91 9.84 0.59
CA VAL A 6 -12.07 9.74 2.04
C VAL A 6 -10.72 9.98 2.69
N GLU A 7 -10.72 10.66 3.83
CA GLU A 7 -9.50 10.86 4.61
C GLU A 7 -8.98 9.51 5.11
N GLN A 8 -7.69 9.23 4.88
CA GLN A 8 -7.11 7.96 5.32
C GLN A 8 -7.14 7.83 6.84
N ARG A 9 -7.20 6.59 7.35
CA ARG A 9 -7.29 6.26 8.78
C ARG A 9 -8.62 6.63 9.44
N THR A 10 -9.59 7.15 8.68
CA THR A 10 -10.97 7.29 9.16
C THR A 10 -11.71 5.95 9.17
N ARG A 11 -12.84 5.90 9.88
CA ARG A 11 -13.70 4.71 9.92
C ARG A 11 -14.19 4.33 8.53
N GLU A 12 -14.54 5.31 7.71
CA GLU A 12 -14.98 5.16 6.33
C GLU A 12 -13.88 4.54 5.46
N TRP A 13 -12.64 4.99 5.63
CA TRP A 13 -11.48 4.41 4.97
C TRP A 13 -11.24 2.95 5.39
N HIS A 14 -11.34 2.65 6.69
CA HIS A 14 -11.23 1.28 7.18
C HIS A 14 -12.35 0.36 6.64
N ALA A 15 -13.58 0.88 6.53
CA ALA A 15 -14.70 0.13 5.95
C ALA A 15 -14.45 -0.19 4.47
N LEU A 16 -13.87 0.73 3.69
CA LEU A 16 -13.53 0.47 2.29
C LEU A 16 -12.45 -0.61 2.10
N ARG A 17 -11.55 -0.76 3.07
CA ARG A 17 -10.52 -1.80 3.09
C ARG A 17 -11.05 -3.20 3.43
N HIS A 18 -12.24 -3.27 4.03
CA HIS A 18 -12.83 -4.52 4.46
C HIS A 18 -13.17 -5.42 3.26
N GLY A 19 -12.74 -6.68 3.32
CA GLY A 19 -12.96 -7.66 2.25
C GLY A 19 -12.07 -7.44 1.03
N VAL A 20 -11.03 -6.61 1.13
CA VAL A 20 -10.14 -6.27 0.01
C VAL A 20 -8.69 -6.56 0.41
N VAL A 21 -7.93 -7.15 -0.50
CA VAL A 21 -6.47 -7.24 -0.38
C VAL A 21 -5.88 -5.86 -0.60
N THR A 22 -5.33 -5.29 0.47
CA THR A 22 -4.68 -3.98 0.41
C THR A 22 -3.22 -4.11 -0.02
N ALA A 23 -2.68 -3.08 -0.69
CA ALA A 23 -1.29 -3.09 -1.14
C ALA A 23 -0.27 -3.44 -0.04
N SER A 24 -0.46 -2.95 1.18
CA SER A 24 0.41 -3.29 2.33
C SER A 24 0.43 -4.79 2.67
N ASP A 25 -0.64 -5.52 2.33
CA ASP A 25 -0.77 -6.96 2.51
C ASP A 25 -0.41 -7.78 1.26
N ALA A 26 -0.06 -7.14 0.13
CA ALA A 26 0.22 -7.83 -1.13
C ALA A 26 1.32 -8.89 -1.02
N HIS A 27 2.31 -8.67 -0.15
CA HIS A 27 3.38 -9.63 0.12
C HIS A 27 2.87 -10.98 0.67
N LYS A 28 1.62 -11.04 1.17
CA LYS A 28 0.96 -12.28 1.61
C LYS A 28 0.45 -13.12 0.43
N LEU A 29 0.33 -12.56 -0.77
CA LEU A 29 -0.02 -13.29 -1.99
C LEU A 29 1.19 -14.01 -2.62
N GLN A 30 2.41 -13.61 -2.29
CA GLN A 30 3.61 -14.03 -3.01
C GLN A 30 4.07 -15.46 -2.72
N THR A 31 3.60 -16.09 -1.63
CA THR A 31 3.97 -17.48 -1.31
C THR A 31 2.74 -18.30 -0.97
N THR A 32 2.73 -19.57 -1.39
CA THR A 32 1.63 -20.50 -1.13
C THR A 32 1.29 -20.60 0.37
N ALA A 33 2.31 -20.60 1.23
CA ALA A 33 2.12 -20.67 2.68
C ALA A 33 1.40 -19.44 3.23
N LYS A 34 1.82 -18.23 2.82
CA LYS A 34 1.16 -16.98 3.26
C LYS A 34 -0.24 -16.85 2.67
N PHE A 35 -0.39 -17.18 1.39
CA PHE A 35 -1.66 -17.11 0.67
C PHE A 35 -2.71 -18.03 1.29
N ASN A 36 -2.34 -19.28 1.63
CA ASN A 36 -3.26 -20.24 2.22
C ASN A 36 -3.81 -19.81 3.58
N THR A 37 -3.05 -19.03 4.35
CA THR A 37 -3.55 -18.42 5.59
C THR A 37 -4.37 -17.17 5.29
N PHE A 38 -3.87 -16.29 4.43
CA PHE A 38 -4.46 -14.97 4.18
C PHE A 38 -5.82 -15.03 3.46
N LYS A 39 -6.04 -16.01 2.57
CA LYS A 39 -7.32 -16.15 1.86
C LYS A 39 -8.52 -16.34 2.79
N TYR A 40 -8.35 -17.02 3.92
CA TYR A 40 -9.41 -17.17 4.93
C TYR A 40 -9.69 -15.88 5.68
N GLN A 41 -8.68 -15.03 5.87
CA GLN A 41 -8.86 -13.70 6.44
C GLN A 41 -9.73 -12.84 5.52
N ILE A 42 -9.47 -12.85 4.21
CA ILE A 42 -10.29 -12.11 3.24
C ILE A 42 -11.69 -12.72 3.13
N LEU A 43 -11.82 -14.04 3.04
CA LEU A 43 -13.12 -14.72 3.04
C LEU A 43 -13.96 -14.33 4.25
N ALA A 44 -13.39 -14.34 5.47
CA ALA A 44 -14.09 -13.95 6.68
C ALA A 44 -14.62 -12.51 6.56
N GLN A 45 -13.81 -11.57 6.07
CA GLN A 45 -14.23 -10.19 5.86
C GLN A 45 -15.28 -10.03 4.75
N VAL A 46 -15.23 -10.84 3.69
CA VAL A 46 -16.25 -10.82 2.64
C VAL A 46 -17.60 -11.34 3.18
N LEU A 47 -17.58 -12.29 4.11
CA LEU A 47 -18.76 -12.89 4.71
C LEU A 47 -19.33 -12.12 5.91
N THR A 48 -18.71 -11.02 6.33
CA THR A 48 -19.16 -10.22 7.46
C THR A 48 -19.33 -8.74 7.07
N ASP A 49 -20.35 -8.09 7.62
CA ASP A 49 -20.63 -6.66 7.34
C ASP A 49 -19.77 -5.70 8.18
N LEU A 50 -19.00 -6.24 9.15
CA LEU A 50 -18.24 -5.45 10.11
C LEU A 50 -16.79 -5.93 10.13
N PRO A 51 -15.81 -5.00 10.08
CA PRO A 51 -14.44 -5.31 10.46
C PRO A 51 -14.48 -5.89 11.87
N GLU A 52 -14.06 -7.15 12.02
CA GLU A 52 -13.80 -7.72 13.34
C GLU A 52 -12.82 -6.79 14.04
N ASN A 53 -13.30 -6.10 15.08
CA ASN A 53 -12.55 -5.12 15.86
C ASN A 53 -12.02 -3.94 15.01
N ILE A 54 -12.87 -2.92 14.78
CA ILE A 54 -12.38 -1.53 14.77
C ILE A 54 -12.01 -1.16 16.21
N GLU A 55 -11.16 -1.96 16.86
CA GLU A 55 -10.42 -1.47 18.01
C GLU A 55 -9.48 -0.41 17.44
N ASP A 56 -9.50 0.80 18.01
CA ASP A 56 -8.52 1.85 17.72
C ASP A 56 -7.14 1.18 17.70
N GLY A 57 -6.63 0.94 16.48
CA GLY A 57 -5.52 0.02 16.29
C GLY A 57 -4.37 0.42 17.18
N PHE A 58 -3.65 -0.56 17.74
CA PHE A 58 -2.49 -0.31 18.59
C PHE A 58 -1.58 0.76 17.97
N GLN A 59 -1.66 1.99 18.49
CA GLN A 59 -0.89 3.12 17.99
C GLN A 59 0.30 3.31 18.92
N ASN A 60 1.50 3.12 18.37
CA ASN A 60 2.73 3.41 19.09
C ASN A 60 3.30 4.78 18.67
N ASP A 61 4.24 5.31 19.45
CA ASP A 61 4.87 6.60 19.20
C ASP A 61 5.50 6.71 17.80
N ALA A 62 5.97 5.59 17.24
CA ALA A 62 6.54 5.57 15.89
C ALA A 62 5.48 5.76 14.80
N MET A 63 4.28 5.18 14.98
CA MET A 63 3.14 5.34 14.08
C MET A 63 2.62 6.78 14.13
N LEU A 64 2.38 7.32 15.34
CA LEU A 64 2.00 8.73 15.54
C LEU A 64 2.98 9.70 14.89
N ARG A 65 4.28 9.47 15.09
CA ARG A 65 5.32 10.28 14.44
C ARG A 65 5.23 10.19 12.92
N GLY A 66 4.98 9.00 12.38
CA GLY A 66 4.83 8.81 10.94
C GLY A 66 3.72 9.68 10.37
N GLU A 67 2.53 9.60 10.98
CA GLU A 67 1.35 10.37 10.61
C GLU A 67 1.61 11.89 10.65
N LEU A 68 2.21 12.37 11.74
CA LEU A 68 2.51 13.80 11.90
C LEU A 68 3.55 14.33 10.90
N LEU A 69 4.48 13.48 10.46
CA LEU A 69 5.58 13.88 9.57
C LEU A 69 5.32 13.58 8.10
N GLU A 70 4.28 12.83 7.77
CA GLU A 70 3.90 12.50 6.40
C GLU A 70 3.72 13.76 5.52
N PRO A 71 3.01 14.84 5.97
CA PRO A 71 2.90 16.07 5.19
C PRO A 71 4.24 16.80 5.00
N VAL A 72 5.14 16.69 5.99
CA VAL A 72 6.48 17.29 5.93
C VAL A 72 7.35 16.55 4.92
N ALA A 73 7.28 15.22 4.90
CA ALA A 73 7.97 14.38 3.94
C ALA A 73 7.49 14.63 2.51
N ALA A 74 6.16 14.72 2.30
CA ALA A 74 5.56 15.04 1.00
C ALA A 74 6.04 16.40 0.48
N LYS A 75 6.03 17.43 1.34
CA LYS A 75 6.54 18.76 0.99
C LYS A 75 8.03 18.73 0.63
N ALA A 76 8.87 18.07 1.43
CA ALA A 76 10.30 17.95 1.15
C ALA A 76 10.57 17.20 -0.16
N TYR A 77 9.76 16.17 -0.46
CA TYR A 77 9.81 15.45 -1.73
C TYR A 77 9.47 16.38 -2.90
N ALA A 78 8.35 17.08 -2.84
CA ALA A 78 7.91 18.00 -3.90
C ALA A 78 8.94 19.12 -4.15
N GLU A 79 9.52 19.71 -3.09
CA GLU A 79 10.58 20.71 -3.19
C GLU A 79 11.85 20.16 -3.84
N LYS A 80 12.22 18.91 -3.54
CA LYS A 80 13.43 18.27 -4.08
C LYS A 80 13.28 17.87 -5.55
N THR A 81 12.10 17.37 -5.94
CA THR A 81 11.87 16.83 -7.29
C THR A 81 11.28 17.86 -8.25
N GLY A 82 10.64 18.91 -7.74
CA GLY A 82 9.88 19.87 -8.55
C GLY A 82 8.64 19.26 -9.20
N LEU A 83 8.18 18.09 -8.75
CA LEU A 83 7.01 17.39 -9.28
C LEU A 83 5.75 17.78 -8.51
N ASP A 84 4.63 17.82 -9.23
CA ASP A 84 3.31 17.96 -8.62
C ASP A 84 2.92 16.66 -7.91
N VAL A 85 2.56 16.79 -6.63
CA VAL A 85 2.13 15.67 -5.79
C VAL A 85 0.80 15.96 -5.12
N PHE A 86 -0.05 14.94 -5.04
CA PHE A 86 -1.37 15.01 -4.43
C PHE A 86 -1.57 13.82 -3.49
N GLY A 87 -2.26 14.03 -2.37
CA GLY A 87 -2.77 12.94 -1.56
C GLY A 87 -3.97 12.25 -2.24
N THR A 88 -4.35 11.08 -1.74
CA THR A 88 -5.58 10.39 -2.15
C THR A 88 -6.18 9.63 -0.97
N GLY A 89 -7.43 9.21 -1.11
CA GLY A 89 -8.12 8.34 -0.17
C GLY A 89 -7.87 6.86 -0.47
N PHE A 90 -8.96 6.10 -0.63
CA PHE A 90 -8.90 4.67 -0.97
C PHE A 90 -9.16 4.43 -2.45
N CYS A 91 -8.44 3.48 -3.02
CA CYS A 91 -8.43 3.17 -4.43
C CYS A 91 -8.79 1.69 -4.60
N LYS A 92 -9.85 1.37 -5.36
CA LYS A 92 -10.22 -0.02 -5.70
C LYS A 92 -10.07 -0.25 -7.19
N SER A 93 -9.54 -1.40 -7.58
CA SER A 93 -9.62 -1.84 -8.98
C SER A 93 -11.07 -2.21 -9.31
N ASP A 94 -11.52 -1.87 -10.51
CA ASP A 94 -12.79 -2.37 -11.06
C ASP A 94 -12.57 -3.52 -12.05
N GLU A 95 -11.34 -3.72 -12.52
CA GLU A 95 -10.96 -4.87 -13.35
C GLU A 95 -10.49 -6.09 -12.54
N THR A 96 -9.80 -5.89 -11.41
CA THR A 96 -9.19 -6.97 -10.62
C THR A 96 -9.92 -7.12 -9.27
N PRO A 97 -10.66 -8.22 -9.05
CA PRO A 97 -11.41 -8.46 -7.82
C PRO A 97 -10.54 -8.38 -6.56
N TYR A 98 -11.13 -7.83 -5.49
CA TYR A 98 -10.51 -7.66 -4.18
C TYR A 98 -9.19 -6.88 -4.15
N ALA A 99 -8.81 -6.15 -5.21
CA ALA A 99 -7.59 -5.34 -5.20
C ALA A 99 -7.86 -3.90 -4.76
N GLY A 100 -7.13 -3.41 -3.76
CA GLY A 100 -7.20 -2.00 -3.36
C GLY A 100 -5.92 -1.45 -2.76
N CYS A 101 -5.78 -0.13 -2.75
CA CYS A 101 -4.62 0.56 -2.21
C CYS A 101 -4.96 1.96 -1.70
N SER A 102 -3.99 2.58 -1.03
CA SER A 102 -4.00 4.00 -0.65
C SER A 102 -2.57 4.49 -0.80
N PRO A 103 -2.13 4.86 -2.02
CA PRO A 103 -0.79 5.40 -2.19
C PRO A 103 -0.69 6.71 -1.39
N ASP A 104 0.47 6.98 -0.80
CA ASP A 104 0.65 8.21 -0.02
C ASP A 104 0.66 9.44 -0.95
N LEU A 105 1.20 9.28 -2.17
CA LEU A 105 1.22 10.33 -3.19
C LEU A 105 0.80 9.81 -4.57
N ILE A 106 0.04 10.64 -5.27
CA ILE A 106 -0.12 10.62 -6.73
C ILE A 106 0.85 11.64 -7.31
N ILE A 107 1.71 11.22 -8.24
CA ILE A 107 2.80 12.05 -8.75
C ILE A 107 2.66 12.23 -10.26
N GLY A 108 2.26 13.44 -10.66
CA GLY A 108 1.87 13.73 -12.04
C GLY A 108 0.86 12.70 -12.60
N THR A 109 1.02 12.33 -13.86
CA THR A 109 0.12 11.40 -14.55
C THR A 109 0.57 9.94 -14.49
N LYS A 110 1.85 9.67 -14.22
CA LYS A 110 2.45 8.32 -14.35
C LYS A 110 3.06 7.77 -13.07
N GLY A 111 3.24 8.60 -12.05
CA GLY A 111 3.93 8.22 -10.82
C GLY A 111 3.01 8.02 -9.63
N LEU A 112 3.50 7.23 -8.69
CA LEU A 112 3.01 7.10 -7.32
C LEU A 112 4.14 7.35 -6.33
N GLY A 113 3.82 7.60 -5.06
CA GLY A 113 4.79 7.66 -3.98
C GLY A 113 4.36 6.80 -2.79
N GLU A 114 5.33 6.09 -2.24
CA GLU A 114 5.19 5.31 -1.01
C GLU A 114 6.18 5.85 0.03
N MET A 115 5.66 6.50 1.06
CA MET A 115 6.39 7.17 2.12
C MET A 115 6.53 6.30 3.35
N LYS A 116 7.75 6.22 3.88
CA LYS A 116 8.05 5.62 5.19
C LYS A 116 8.78 6.64 6.05
N ILE A 117 8.35 6.77 7.30
CA ILE A 117 8.98 7.64 8.29
C ILE A 117 9.54 6.78 9.44
N PRO A 118 10.58 5.96 9.18
CA PRO A 118 10.98 4.91 10.10
C PRO A 118 11.83 5.45 11.27
N ASN A 119 12.35 4.54 12.10
CA ASN A 119 13.45 4.87 13.00
C ASN A 119 14.74 5.19 12.20
N THR A 120 15.71 5.83 12.85
CA THR A 120 16.92 6.32 12.16
C THR A 120 17.79 5.20 11.60
N GLU A 121 17.91 4.07 12.31
CA GLU A 121 18.68 2.92 11.81
C GLU A 121 18.06 2.35 10.53
N THR A 122 16.75 2.16 10.52
CA THR A 122 16.00 1.70 9.35
C THR A 122 16.11 2.70 8.20
N HIS A 123 16.06 4.01 8.48
CA HIS A 123 16.31 5.03 7.45
C HIS A 123 17.71 4.89 6.83
N MET A 124 18.76 4.65 7.63
CA MET A 124 20.12 4.39 7.12
C MET A 124 20.19 3.11 6.26
N ARG A 125 19.50 2.04 6.68
CA ARG A 125 19.41 0.80 5.89
C ARG A 125 18.74 1.05 4.53
N TYR A 126 17.68 1.84 4.51
CA TYR A 126 17.00 2.21 3.28
C TYR A 126 17.91 3.05 2.36
N MET A 127 18.66 4.01 2.91
CA MET A 127 19.67 4.77 2.14
C MET A 127 20.76 3.88 1.53
N ASP A 128 21.06 2.75 2.15
CA ASP A 128 21.98 1.71 1.66
C ASP A 128 21.29 0.70 0.70
N GLY A 129 20.09 1.02 0.21
CA GLY A 129 19.33 0.21 -0.74
C GLY A 129 18.67 -1.04 -0.15
N LYS A 130 18.69 -1.22 1.18
CA LYS A 130 18.09 -2.37 1.87
C LYS A 130 16.59 -2.18 2.07
N ILE A 131 15.87 -2.00 0.98
CA ILE A 131 14.42 -1.85 0.96
C ILE A 131 13.77 -3.25 1.04
N PRO A 132 12.95 -3.51 2.07
CA PRO A 132 12.29 -4.80 2.28
C PRO A 132 11.43 -5.25 1.08
N PRO A 133 11.39 -6.56 0.77
CA PRO A 133 10.60 -7.09 -0.34
C PRO A 133 9.09 -6.83 -0.23
N ASP A 134 8.54 -6.75 0.99
CA ASP A 134 7.14 -6.43 1.24
C ASP A 134 6.77 -5.00 0.83
N ILE A 135 7.66 -4.02 1.02
CA ILE A 135 7.47 -2.66 0.52
C ILE A 135 7.52 -2.63 -1.02
N LYS A 136 8.42 -3.42 -1.62
CA LYS A 136 8.46 -3.55 -3.10
C LYS A 136 7.18 -4.18 -3.64
N ALA A 137 6.69 -5.22 -2.99
CA ALA A 137 5.41 -5.86 -3.30
C ALA A 137 4.25 -4.85 -3.17
N GLN A 138 4.24 -4.03 -2.12
CA GLN A 138 3.26 -2.97 -1.91
C GLN A 138 3.24 -1.97 -3.07
N MET A 139 4.41 -1.46 -3.49
CA MET A 139 4.50 -0.52 -4.61
C MET A 139 4.04 -1.12 -5.95
N GLN A 140 4.41 -2.36 -6.24
CA GLN A 140 3.94 -3.06 -7.45
C GLN A 140 2.43 -3.29 -7.41
N PHE A 141 1.87 -3.64 -6.24
CA PHE A 141 0.44 -3.81 -6.06
C PHE A 141 -0.33 -2.48 -6.19
N GLN A 142 0.23 -1.36 -5.72
CA GLN A 142 -0.33 -0.03 -5.99
C GLN A 142 -0.43 0.18 -7.50
N MET A 143 0.62 -0.07 -8.27
CA MET A 143 0.59 0.08 -9.74
C MET A 143 -0.37 -0.90 -10.43
N LEU A 144 -0.61 -2.09 -9.86
CA LEU A 144 -1.67 -3.01 -10.32
C LEU A 144 -3.05 -2.39 -10.17
N VAL A 145 -3.36 -1.78 -9.02
CA VAL A 145 -4.70 -1.22 -8.71
C VAL A 145 -5.06 -0.06 -9.66
N PHE A 146 -4.06 0.67 -10.16
CA PHE A 146 -4.25 1.72 -11.17
C PHE A 146 -4.22 1.17 -12.61
N GLU A 147 -4.37 -0.15 -12.81
CA GLU A 147 -4.70 -0.77 -14.11
C GLU A 147 -3.74 -0.40 -15.27
N GLY A 148 -2.46 -0.16 -14.97
CA GLY A 148 -1.46 0.18 -15.98
C GLY A 148 -1.32 1.66 -16.28
N GLU A 149 -2.11 2.54 -15.65
CA GLU A 149 -1.98 3.99 -15.81
C GLU A 149 -0.70 4.53 -15.15
N ARG A 150 -0.18 3.82 -14.13
CA ARG A 150 1.02 4.18 -13.38
C ARG A 150 2.20 3.31 -13.81
N GLU A 151 3.30 3.97 -14.14
CA GLU A 151 4.52 3.37 -14.70
C GLU A 151 5.60 3.18 -13.64
N TRP A 152 5.56 3.95 -12.55
CA TRP A 152 6.54 3.87 -11.48
C TRP A 152 5.97 4.31 -10.13
N CYS A 153 6.63 3.88 -9.06
CA CYS A 153 6.42 4.35 -7.71
C CYS A 153 7.76 4.78 -7.09
N ASP A 154 7.83 6.00 -6.56
CA ASP A 154 8.97 6.46 -5.80
C ASP A 154 8.83 6.00 -4.35
N PHE A 155 9.76 5.16 -3.90
CA PHE A 155 9.96 4.88 -2.49
C PHE A 155 10.61 6.11 -1.83
N ILE A 156 9.95 6.64 -0.80
CA ILE A 156 10.36 7.86 -0.11
C ILE A 156 10.57 7.50 1.37
N SER A 157 11.79 7.68 1.85
CA SER A 157 12.09 7.52 3.27
C SER A 157 12.47 8.87 3.87
N PHE A 158 11.92 9.19 5.03
CA PHE A 158 12.14 10.49 5.68
C PHE A 158 12.55 10.39 7.15
N ASP A 159 13.62 11.09 7.53
CA ASP A 159 14.02 11.27 8.92
C ASP A 159 14.67 12.64 9.18
N ASN A 160 13.88 13.55 9.76
CA ASN A 160 14.32 14.89 10.14
C ASN A 160 15.20 14.96 11.41
N ARG A 161 15.49 13.84 12.08
CA ARG A 161 16.35 13.81 13.28
C ARG A 161 17.85 13.84 12.94
N LEU A 162 18.21 13.55 11.69
CA LEU A 162 19.60 13.52 11.26
C LEU A 162 20.23 14.92 11.29
N LYS A 163 21.52 15.00 11.65
CA LYS A 163 22.24 16.28 11.68
C LYS A 163 22.42 16.89 10.28
N ALA A 164 22.65 16.03 9.28
CA ALA A 164 22.87 16.44 7.90
C ALA A 164 21.52 16.51 7.15
N LYS A 165 21.07 17.73 6.81
CA LYS A 165 19.76 17.96 6.16
C LYS A 165 19.61 17.26 4.80
N ASN A 166 20.71 17.12 4.06
CA ASN A 166 20.71 16.40 2.78
C ASN A 166 20.47 14.89 2.94
N MET A 167 20.54 14.36 4.15
CA MET A 167 20.21 12.97 4.46
C MET A 167 18.79 12.80 4.99
N HIS A 168 18.02 13.87 5.18
CA HIS A 168 16.65 13.75 5.71
C HIS A 168 15.72 12.99 4.78
N LEU A 169 15.96 13.07 3.47
CA LEU A 169 15.09 12.55 2.43
C LEU A 169 15.85 11.64 1.49
N HIS A 170 15.50 10.36 1.53
CA HIS A 170 15.95 9.34 0.58
C HIS A 170 14.81 9.02 -0.38
N VAL A 171 15.11 8.97 -1.67
CA VAL A 171 14.14 8.66 -2.73
C VAL A 171 14.77 7.63 -3.65
N GLN A 172 14.02 6.56 -3.95
CA GLN A 172 14.40 5.55 -4.93
C GLN A 172 13.19 5.20 -5.80
N ARG A 173 13.35 5.33 -7.12
CA ARG A 173 12.31 4.95 -8.08
C ARG A 173 12.27 3.45 -8.28
N PHE A 174 11.06 2.90 -8.30
CA PHE A 174 10.76 1.54 -8.71
C PHE A 174 9.83 1.57 -9.92
N GLU A 175 10.32 1.05 -11.04
CA GLU A 175 9.52 0.89 -12.24
C GLU A 175 8.51 -0.24 -12.04
N ARG A 176 7.39 -0.13 -12.77
CA ARG A 176 6.40 -1.18 -12.90
C ARG A 176 7.05 -2.47 -13.42
N ASP A 177 6.71 -3.57 -12.77
CA ASP A 177 7.14 -4.92 -13.13
C ASP A 177 5.90 -5.75 -13.48
N ASP A 178 5.66 -5.91 -14.78
CA ASP A 178 4.47 -6.61 -15.28
C ASP A 178 4.46 -8.10 -14.93
N ASP A 179 5.63 -8.73 -14.75
CA ASP A 179 5.71 -10.14 -14.34
C ASP A 179 5.26 -10.29 -12.87
N VAL A 180 5.68 -9.38 -11.99
CA VAL A 180 5.22 -9.36 -10.59
C VAL A 180 3.73 -9.05 -10.51
N ILE A 181 3.24 -8.12 -11.34
CA ILE A 181 1.81 -7.77 -11.41
C ILE A 181 0.98 -8.95 -11.92
N ALA A 182 1.47 -9.71 -12.91
CA ALA A 182 0.81 -10.91 -13.38
C ALA A 182 0.68 -11.97 -12.27
N GLN A 183 1.71 -12.14 -11.43
CA GLN A 183 1.66 -13.05 -10.28
C GLN A 183 0.59 -12.63 -9.25
N PHE A 184 0.45 -11.32 -8.99
CA PHE A 184 -0.63 -10.83 -8.13
C PHE A 184 -2.01 -11.08 -8.72
N LYS A 185 -2.19 -10.83 -10.02
CA LYS A 185 -3.46 -11.11 -10.71
C LYS A 185 -3.82 -12.59 -10.64
N GLU A 186 -2.85 -13.49 -10.84
CA GLU A 186 -3.08 -14.94 -10.70
C GLU A 186 -3.48 -15.33 -9.27
N ALA A 187 -2.83 -14.75 -8.26
CA ALA A 187 -3.16 -15.02 -6.86
C ALA A 187 -4.56 -14.49 -6.48
N LEU A 188 -4.96 -13.33 -7.02
CA LEU A 188 -6.29 -12.75 -6.81
C LEU A 188 -7.38 -13.55 -7.54
N ALA A 189 -7.12 -14.06 -8.74
CA ALA A 189 -8.04 -14.97 -9.43
C ALA A 189 -8.29 -16.25 -8.61
N LYS A 190 -7.22 -16.87 -8.09
CA LYS A 190 -7.34 -18.03 -7.17
C LYS A 190 -8.08 -17.71 -5.88
N LEU A 191 -8.01 -16.46 -5.41
CA LEU A 191 -8.74 -16.02 -4.23
C LEU A 191 -10.24 -15.89 -4.54
N ASP A 192 -10.57 -15.34 -5.71
CA ASP A 192 -11.95 -15.21 -6.18
C ASP A 192 -12.61 -16.58 -6.35
N ASP A 193 -11.98 -17.49 -7.11
CA ASP A 193 -12.44 -18.88 -7.29
C ASP A 193 -12.67 -19.56 -5.92
N PHE A 194 -11.74 -19.38 -4.98
CA PHE A 194 -11.84 -19.96 -3.65
C PHE A 194 -13.04 -19.41 -2.85
N ILE A 195 -13.31 -18.10 -2.93
CA ILE A 195 -14.44 -17.48 -2.24
C ILE A 195 -15.75 -17.95 -2.86
N GLU A 196 -15.86 -17.94 -4.19
CA GLU A 196 -17.05 -18.42 -4.91
C GLU A 196 -17.36 -19.88 -4.58
N ASP A 197 -16.37 -20.77 -4.68
CA ASP A 197 -16.52 -22.19 -4.36
C ASP A 197 -16.93 -22.42 -2.89
N PHE A 198 -16.35 -21.64 -1.97
CA PHE A 198 -16.66 -21.76 -0.55
C PHE A 198 -18.11 -21.39 -0.25
N ILE A 199 -18.62 -20.33 -0.90
CA ILE A 199 -20.01 -19.87 -0.76
C ILE A 199 -20.96 -20.87 -1.42
N TYR A 200 -20.69 -21.26 -2.67
CA TYR A 200 -21.56 -22.14 -3.45
C TYR A 200 -21.72 -23.52 -2.82
N SER A 201 -20.64 -24.10 -2.27
CA SER A 201 -20.68 -25.41 -1.61
C SER A 201 -21.50 -25.47 -0.30
N ARG A 202 -22.03 -24.32 0.16
CA ARG A 202 -22.81 -24.18 1.40
C ARG A 202 -24.21 -23.59 1.19
N ALA A 203 -24.56 -23.25 -0.05
CA ALA A 203 -25.91 -22.86 -0.45
C ALA A 203 -26.76 -24.11 -0.70
#